data_AF-A0A2J7QR61-F1
#
_entry.id   AF-A0A2J7QR61-F1
#
_cell.length_a   1.000
_cell.length_b   1.000
_cell.length_c   1.000
_cell.angle_alpha   90.00
_cell.angle_beta   90.00
_cell.angle_gamma   90.00
#
_symmetry.space_group_name_H-M   'P 1'
#
loop_
_entity.id
_entity.type
_entity.pdbx_description
1 polymer ?
#
loop_
_entity_poly.entity_id
_entity_poly.type
_entity_poly.pdbx_seq_one_letter_code
_entity_poly.pdbx_strand_id
1 'polypeptide(L)'
;MTAAVQRGRVPPSQPPGLPGQFALTNGDAASAAAAAGLNGHSYLSSYISLLLRAEPYPTSRYGQCMQPNNIMGIDNICELAARLLFSAVEWARNIPFFPDLQVTDQVALLRLVWSELFVLNASQCSMPLHVAPLLAAAGLHASPMAADRVVAFMDHIRIFQEQVEKLKALHVDSAEYSCLKAIVLFTTGKPRLFVLSAN
;
A
#
# COMPACT_ATOMS: atom_id res chain seq x y z
N MET A 1 75.58 -9.28 -6.06
CA MET A 1 75.43 -8.21 -7.08
C MET A 1 74.52 -8.80 -8.16
N THR A 2 73.32 -8.33 -8.50
CA THR A 2 72.58 -7.08 -8.30
C THR A 2 71.10 -7.37 -8.63
N ALA A 3 70.21 -6.57 -8.04
CA ALA A 3 68.75 -6.58 -8.13
C ALA A 3 68.17 -6.47 -9.56
N ALA A 4 66.89 -6.85 -9.75
CA ALA A 4 65.79 -5.88 -9.98
C ALA A 4 64.49 -6.51 -10.57
N VAL A 5 63.44 -6.49 -9.73
CA VAL A 5 62.01 -6.10 -9.92
C VAL A 5 61.11 -6.61 -11.06
N GLN A 6 59.90 -6.96 -10.60
CA GLN A 6 58.68 -7.39 -11.27
C GLN A 6 58.11 -6.40 -12.30
N ARG A 7 57.49 -6.93 -13.36
CA ARG A 7 56.49 -6.23 -14.16
C ARG A 7 55.22 -7.09 -14.33
N GLY A 8 54.14 -6.61 -13.71
CA GLY A 8 52.72 -6.76 -14.05
C GLY A 8 52.22 -8.06 -14.65
N ARG A 9 51.56 -8.88 -13.84
CA ARG A 9 50.56 -9.85 -14.33
C ARG A 9 49.18 -9.18 -14.23
N VAL A 10 48.62 -8.81 -15.37
CA VAL A 10 47.26 -8.27 -15.50
C VAL A 10 46.26 -9.41 -15.22
N PRO A 11 45.24 -9.23 -14.37
CA PRO A 11 44.20 -10.23 -14.18
C PRO A 11 43.34 -10.35 -15.45
N PRO A 12 42.84 -11.54 -15.80
CA PRO A 12 41.96 -11.68 -16.96
C PRO A 12 40.63 -10.96 -16.72
N SER A 13 40.20 -10.27 -17.77
CA SER A 13 38.92 -9.60 -17.96
C SER A 13 37.71 -10.40 -17.45
N GLN A 14 36.94 -9.79 -16.54
CA GLN A 14 35.57 -10.19 -16.22
C GLN A 14 34.64 -9.80 -17.39
N PRO A 15 33.73 -10.68 -17.85
CA PRO A 15 32.70 -10.29 -18.81
C PRO A 15 31.61 -9.44 -18.14
N PRO A 16 30.87 -8.60 -18.88
CA PRO A 16 29.78 -7.80 -18.32
C PRO A 16 28.50 -8.62 -18.15
N GLY A 17 27.87 -8.50 -16.98
CA GLY A 17 26.42 -8.51 -16.83
C GLY A 17 25.70 -9.86 -16.83
N LEU A 18 25.54 -10.46 -15.66
CA LEU A 18 24.38 -11.30 -15.33
C LEU A 18 23.72 -10.72 -14.06
N PRO A 19 22.39 -10.46 -14.06
CA PRO A 19 21.69 -10.03 -12.86
C PRO A 19 21.53 -11.24 -11.93
N GLY A 20 22.23 -11.26 -10.79
CA GLY A 20 21.94 -12.25 -9.73
C GLY A 20 23.10 -12.84 -8.93
N GLN A 21 24.34 -12.33 -9.00
CA GLN A 21 25.42 -12.86 -8.16
C GLN A 21 25.81 -11.92 -7.01
N PHE A 22 25.45 -12.34 -5.79
CA PHE A 22 25.94 -11.75 -4.54
C PHE A 22 27.43 -12.08 -4.36
N ALA A 23 28.31 -11.09 -4.60
CA ALA A 23 29.70 -11.15 -4.17
C ALA A 23 29.86 -10.30 -2.91
N LEU A 24 29.89 -10.93 -1.74
CA LEU A 24 30.33 -10.31 -0.50
C LEU A 24 31.86 -10.25 -0.52
N THR A 25 32.44 -9.20 -1.11
CA THR A 25 33.88 -8.94 -0.98
C THR A 25 34.14 -8.25 0.35
N ASN A 26 35.05 -8.82 1.16
CA ASN A 26 35.56 -8.26 2.40
C ASN A 26 36.41 -6.99 2.15
N GLY A 27 35.77 -5.88 1.79
CA GLY A 27 36.42 -4.57 1.64
C GLY A 27 35.65 -3.48 2.40
N ASP A 28 36.36 -2.74 3.24
CA ASP A 28 35.94 -1.61 4.09
C ASP A 28 34.42 -1.31 4.13
N ALA A 29 33.81 -1.56 5.30
CA ALA A 29 32.39 -1.32 5.58
C ALA A 29 31.92 0.09 5.22
N ALA A 30 32.80 1.09 5.24
CA ALA A 30 32.50 2.46 4.83
C ALA A 30 32.28 2.60 3.30
N SER A 31 33.05 1.89 2.49
CA SER A 31 32.91 1.89 1.01
C SER A 31 31.72 1.05 0.57
N ALA A 32 31.45 -0.07 1.27
CA ALA A 32 30.26 -0.89 1.06
C ALA A 32 28.98 -0.14 1.45
N ALA A 33 28.97 0.65 2.53
CA ALA A 33 27.84 1.49 2.92
C ALA A 33 27.58 2.64 1.92
N ALA A 34 28.64 3.25 1.36
CA ALA A 34 28.50 4.27 0.32
C ALA A 34 28.01 3.68 -1.02
N ALA A 35 28.52 2.51 -1.41
CA ALA A 35 28.08 1.78 -2.60
C ALA A 35 26.66 1.20 -2.42
N ALA A 36 26.30 0.76 -1.21
CA ALA A 36 24.95 0.36 -0.83
C ALA A 36 24.01 1.57 -0.71
N GLY A 37 24.50 2.75 -0.37
CA GLY A 37 23.73 3.99 -0.41
C GLY A 37 23.37 4.38 -1.83
N LEU A 38 24.35 4.35 -2.75
CA LEU A 38 24.14 4.65 -4.18
C LEU A 38 23.26 3.60 -4.88
N ASN A 39 23.50 2.31 -4.63
CA ASN A 39 22.65 1.24 -5.15
C ASN A 39 21.29 1.19 -4.43
N GLY A 40 21.22 1.54 -3.15
CA GLY A 40 20.02 1.58 -2.32
C GLY A 40 18.93 2.47 -2.90
N HIS A 41 19.31 3.65 -3.43
CA HIS A 41 18.37 4.53 -4.12
C HIS A 41 17.76 3.87 -5.37
N SER A 42 18.56 3.11 -6.13
CA SER A 42 18.05 2.38 -7.31
C SER A 42 17.13 1.21 -6.91
N TYR A 43 17.43 0.52 -5.80
CA TYR A 43 16.60 -0.57 -5.29
C TYR A 43 15.27 -0.07 -4.73
N LEU A 44 15.27 1.02 -3.97
CA LEU A 44 14.04 1.62 -3.43
C LEU A 44 13.14 2.13 -4.56
N SER A 45 13.72 2.82 -5.56
CA SER A 45 12.97 3.27 -6.74
C SER A 45 12.37 2.09 -7.52
N SER A 46 13.15 1.01 -7.69
CA SER A 46 12.66 -0.23 -8.32
C SER A 46 11.54 -0.87 -7.51
N TYR A 47 11.66 -0.90 -6.18
CA TYR A 47 10.63 -1.43 -5.29
C TYR A 47 9.33 -0.63 -5.39
N ILE A 48 9.40 0.70 -5.32
CA ILE A 48 8.23 1.58 -5.50
C ILE A 48 7.56 1.33 -6.87
N SER A 49 8.36 1.15 -7.92
CA SER A 49 7.85 0.83 -9.26
C SER A 49 7.11 -0.52 -9.29
N LEU A 50 7.60 -1.52 -8.55
CA LEU A 50 6.92 -2.82 -8.41
C LEU A 50 5.61 -2.68 -7.62
N LEU A 51 5.58 -1.85 -6.56
CA LEU A 51 4.34 -1.58 -5.82
C LEU A 51 3.27 -0.92 -6.70
N LEU A 52 3.68 0.06 -7.52
CA LEU A 52 2.78 0.72 -8.47
C LEU A 52 2.26 -0.22 -9.55
N ARG A 53 3.10 -1.16 -10.02
CA ARG A 53 2.72 -2.15 -11.03
C ARG A 53 1.75 -3.21 -10.49
N ALA A 54 1.72 -3.42 -9.18
CA ALA A 54 0.81 -4.35 -8.53
C ALA A 54 -0.62 -3.81 -8.40
N GLU A 55 -0.85 -2.50 -8.64
CA GLU A 55 -2.18 -1.90 -8.57
C GLU A 55 -3.09 -2.47 -9.68
N PRO A 56 -4.20 -3.15 -9.32
CA PRO A 56 -5.04 -3.83 -10.30
C PRO A 56 -5.83 -2.87 -11.21
N TYR A 57 -6.02 -1.63 -10.76
CA TYR A 57 -6.72 -0.59 -11.52
C TYR A 57 -5.87 0.68 -11.60
N PRO A 58 -5.62 1.24 -12.80
CA PRO A 58 -5.01 2.55 -12.92
C PRO A 58 -5.85 3.59 -12.18
N THR A 59 -5.21 4.54 -11.48
CA THR A 59 -5.87 5.65 -10.75
C THR A 59 -6.93 6.37 -11.61
N SER A 60 -6.71 6.44 -12.93
CA SER A 60 -7.62 7.04 -13.90
C SER A 60 -8.98 6.32 -14.05
N ARG A 61 -9.04 4.99 -13.83
CA ARG A 61 -10.31 4.22 -13.88
C ARG A 61 -11.20 4.54 -12.68
N TYR A 62 -10.62 4.87 -11.52
CA TYR A 62 -11.39 5.35 -10.38
C TYR A 62 -11.97 6.74 -10.63
N GLY A 63 -11.27 7.61 -11.38
CA GLY A 63 -11.84 8.90 -11.81
C GLY A 63 -13.00 8.77 -12.81
N GLN A 64 -12.98 7.74 -13.67
CA GLN A 64 -14.04 7.53 -14.67
C GLN A 64 -15.38 7.06 -14.08
N CYS A 65 -15.40 6.34 -12.96
CA CYS A 65 -16.64 6.04 -12.24
C CYS A 65 -17.18 7.24 -11.42
N MET A 66 -16.41 8.34 -11.36
CA MET A 66 -16.67 9.54 -10.55
C MET A 66 -16.99 10.78 -11.40
N GLN A 67 -17.67 10.60 -12.54
CA GLN A 67 -18.13 11.76 -13.31
C GLN A 67 -19.04 12.63 -12.41
N PRO A 68 -18.80 13.96 -12.32
CA PRO A 68 -19.47 14.85 -11.36
C PRO A 68 -20.98 14.94 -11.53
N ASN A 69 -21.53 14.48 -12.66
CA ASN A 69 -22.96 14.44 -12.94
C ASN A 69 -23.68 13.17 -12.49
N ASN A 70 -22.97 12.13 -12.03
CA ASN A 70 -23.58 10.88 -11.60
C ASN A 70 -23.58 10.80 -10.06
N ILE A 71 -24.70 11.14 -9.43
CA ILE A 71 -24.97 10.72 -8.05
C ILE A 71 -24.85 9.19 -8.04
N MET A 72 -23.86 8.66 -7.34
CA MET A 72 -23.73 7.22 -7.17
C MET A 72 -24.92 6.72 -6.36
N GLY A 73 -25.72 5.82 -6.95
CA GLY A 73 -26.75 5.08 -6.22
C GLY A 73 -26.16 4.21 -5.11
N ILE A 74 -27.02 3.72 -4.20
CA ILE A 74 -26.60 2.91 -3.04
C ILE A 74 -25.95 1.59 -3.46
N ASP A 75 -26.50 0.90 -4.47
CA ASP A 75 -25.88 -0.32 -5.00
C ASP A 75 -24.47 -0.04 -5.54
N ASN A 76 -24.28 1.15 -6.12
CA ASN A 76 -22.99 1.59 -6.67
C ASN A 76 -21.96 1.91 -5.57
N ILE A 77 -22.36 2.38 -4.38
CA ILE A 77 -21.41 2.63 -3.27
C ILE A 77 -20.97 1.32 -2.60
N CYS A 78 -21.87 0.37 -2.40
CA CYS A 78 -21.53 -0.95 -1.86
C CYS A 78 -20.66 -1.74 -2.85
N GLU A 79 -21.00 -1.71 -4.14
CA GLU A 79 -20.20 -2.33 -5.20
C GLU A 79 -18.80 -1.70 -5.27
N LEU A 80 -18.71 -0.37 -5.21
CA LEU A 80 -17.43 0.31 -5.14
C LEU A 80 -16.62 -0.10 -3.91
N ALA A 81 -17.24 -0.14 -2.73
CA ALA A 81 -16.56 -0.55 -1.51
C ALA A 81 -16.03 -1.99 -1.63
N ALA A 82 -16.82 -2.92 -2.15
CA ALA A 82 -16.39 -4.28 -2.40
C ALA A 82 -15.20 -4.32 -3.39
N ARG A 83 -15.26 -3.55 -4.48
CA ARG A 83 -14.18 -3.46 -5.47
C ARG A 83 -12.89 -2.90 -4.87
N LEU A 84 -12.98 -1.88 -4.01
CA LEU A 84 -11.82 -1.30 -3.30
C LEU A 84 -11.22 -2.27 -2.28
N LEU A 85 -12.05 -3.10 -1.65
CA LEU A 85 -11.56 -4.12 -0.73
C LEU A 85 -10.85 -5.25 -1.48
N PHE A 86 -11.45 -5.75 -2.56
CA PHE A 86 -10.82 -6.78 -3.40
C PHE A 86 -9.55 -6.27 -4.06
N SER A 87 -9.49 -5.01 -4.48
CA SER A 87 -8.28 -4.43 -5.04
C SER A 87 -7.13 -4.37 -4.02
N ALA A 88 -7.41 -4.13 -2.73
CA ALA A 88 -6.38 -4.17 -1.69
C ALA A 88 -5.78 -5.57 -1.53
N VAL A 89 -6.63 -6.60 -1.51
CA VAL A 89 -6.20 -8.01 -1.41
C VAL A 89 -5.43 -8.43 -2.65
N GLU A 90 -5.91 -8.06 -3.83
CA GLU A 90 -5.25 -8.35 -5.10
C GLU A 90 -3.88 -7.66 -5.19
N TRP A 91 -3.80 -6.39 -4.82
CA TRP A 91 -2.55 -5.65 -4.74
C TRP A 91 -1.54 -6.35 -3.81
N ALA A 92 -1.95 -6.74 -2.60
CA ALA A 92 -1.07 -7.42 -1.65
C ALA A 92 -0.48 -8.72 -2.23
N ARG A 93 -1.26 -9.51 -2.99
CA ARG A 93 -0.77 -10.73 -3.64
C ARG A 93 0.20 -10.48 -4.79
N ASN A 94 0.31 -9.25 -5.28
CA ASN A 94 1.12 -8.90 -6.45
C ASN A 94 2.37 -8.08 -6.12
N ILE A 95 2.52 -7.59 -4.88
CA ILE A 95 3.74 -6.90 -4.45
C ILE A 95 4.87 -7.89 -4.11
N PRO A 96 6.14 -7.46 -4.12
CA PRO A 96 7.23 -8.32 -3.65
C PRO A 96 7.09 -8.70 -2.17
N PHE A 97 7.68 -9.85 -1.78
CA PHE A 97 7.76 -10.40 -0.42
C PHE A 97 6.46 -10.92 0.19
N PHE A 98 5.31 -10.28 -0.04
CA PHE A 98 4.05 -10.74 0.57
C PHE A 98 3.64 -12.15 0.11
N PRO A 99 3.75 -12.52 -1.18
CA PRO A 99 3.41 -13.88 -1.64
C PRO A 99 4.34 -14.97 -1.11
N ASP A 100 5.54 -14.59 -0.67
CA ASP A 100 6.55 -15.50 -0.13
C ASP A 100 6.30 -15.86 1.35
N LEU A 101 5.42 -15.11 2.03
CA LEU A 101 5.01 -15.41 3.40
C LEU A 101 4.16 -16.69 3.46
N GLN A 102 4.12 -17.34 4.63
CA GLN A 102 3.19 -18.44 4.86
C GLN A 102 1.74 -17.94 4.67
N VAL A 103 0.88 -18.77 4.09
CA VAL A 103 -0.53 -18.41 3.86
C VAL A 103 -1.24 -17.99 5.16
N THR A 104 -0.87 -18.60 6.29
CA THR A 104 -1.35 -18.22 7.62
C THR A 104 -1.02 -16.77 7.97
N ASP A 105 0.20 -16.33 7.66
CA ASP A 105 0.68 -14.99 7.93
C ASP A 105 0.08 -13.98 6.95
N GLN A 106 -0.07 -14.34 5.68
CA GLN A 106 -0.77 -13.52 4.69
C GLN A 106 -2.20 -13.20 5.15
N VAL A 107 -2.94 -14.22 5.59
CA VAL A 107 -4.31 -14.06 6.10
C VAL A 107 -4.31 -13.26 7.41
N ALA A 108 -3.37 -13.50 8.31
CA ALA A 108 -3.28 -12.78 9.57
C ALA A 108 -3.03 -11.27 9.37
N LEU A 109 -2.07 -10.90 8.51
CA LEU A 109 -1.76 -9.51 8.17
C LEU A 109 -2.96 -8.81 7.51
N LEU A 110 -3.58 -9.45 6.51
CA LEU A 110 -4.76 -8.86 5.85
C LEU A 110 -5.93 -8.68 6.83
N ARG A 111 -6.18 -9.64 7.72
CA ARG A 111 -7.21 -9.50 8.77
C ARG A 111 -6.90 -8.38 9.76
N LEU A 112 -5.62 -8.11 10.02
CA LEU A 112 -5.19 -7.05 10.91
C LEU A 112 -5.40 -5.66 10.30
N VAL A 113 -5.15 -5.50 8.99
CA VAL A 113 -5.01 -4.16 8.37
C VAL A 113 -6.01 -3.86 7.25
N TRP A 114 -6.98 -4.73 6.96
CA TRP A 114 -7.92 -4.56 5.85
C TRP A 114 -8.64 -3.21 5.86
N SER A 115 -9.01 -2.71 7.04
CA SER A 115 -9.73 -1.43 7.17
C SER A 115 -8.83 -0.24 6.85
N GLU A 116 -7.56 -0.28 7.24
CA GLU A 116 -6.59 0.76 6.92
C GLU A 116 -6.26 0.78 5.42
N LEU A 117 -6.08 -0.40 4.82
CA LEU A 117 -5.91 -0.52 3.37
C LEU A 117 -7.16 -0.04 2.60
N PHE A 118 -8.35 -0.33 3.10
CA PHE A 118 -9.60 0.15 2.53
C PHE A 118 -9.68 1.69 2.56
N VAL A 119 -9.31 2.32 3.68
CA VAL A 119 -9.29 3.79 3.80
C VAL A 119 -8.32 4.43 2.80
N LEU A 120 -7.12 3.86 2.66
CA LEU A 120 -6.14 4.33 1.66
C LEU A 120 -6.69 4.22 0.24
N ASN A 121 -7.32 3.09 -0.11
CA ASN A 121 -7.96 2.91 -1.42
C ASN A 121 -9.13 3.89 -1.61
N ALA A 122 -10.03 4.03 -0.64
CA ALA A 122 -11.17 4.95 -0.73
C ALA A 122 -10.72 6.41 -0.92
N SER A 123 -9.66 6.81 -0.20
CA SER A 123 -9.04 8.14 -0.35
C SER A 123 -8.45 8.35 -1.75
N GLN A 124 -7.58 7.42 -2.17
CA GLN A 124 -6.91 7.47 -3.48
C GLN A 124 -7.91 7.50 -4.64
N CYS A 125 -9.06 6.83 -4.48
CA CYS A 125 -10.12 6.75 -5.48
C CYS A 125 -11.15 7.88 -5.38
N SER A 126 -11.00 8.79 -4.41
CA SER A 126 -11.96 9.86 -4.12
C SER A 126 -13.40 9.34 -3.93
N MET A 127 -13.56 8.24 -3.18
CA MET A 127 -14.87 7.66 -2.91
C MET A 127 -15.82 8.71 -2.29
N PRO A 128 -17.05 8.89 -2.80
CA PRO A 128 -18.01 9.83 -2.22
C PRO A 128 -18.47 9.34 -0.85
N LEU A 129 -18.30 10.17 0.18
CA LEU A 129 -18.64 9.83 1.57
C LEU A 129 -19.87 10.59 2.07
N HIS A 130 -20.92 10.71 1.28
CA HIS A 130 -22.13 11.39 1.72
C HIS A 130 -22.89 10.55 2.77
N VAL A 131 -23.31 11.19 3.86
CA VAL A 131 -23.95 10.53 5.00
C VAL A 131 -25.23 9.79 4.60
N ALA A 132 -26.10 10.39 3.78
CA ALA A 132 -27.38 9.80 3.39
C ALA A 132 -27.24 8.50 2.55
N PRO A 133 -26.44 8.45 1.48
CA PRO A 133 -26.16 7.18 0.77
C PRO A 133 -25.54 6.10 1.66
N LEU A 134 -24.64 6.47 2.58
CA LEU A 134 -24.00 5.52 3.51
C LEU A 134 -24.99 4.97 4.56
N LEU A 135 -25.86 5.81 5.12
CA LEU A 135 -26.97 5.39 5.99
C LEU A 135 -27.89 4.41 5.28
N ALA A 136 -28.22 4.72 4.02
CA ALA A 136 -29.09 3.88 3.23
C ALA A 136 -28.43 2.52 2.92
N ALA A 137 -27.15 2.53 2.52
CA ALA A 137 -26.32 1.34 2.30
C ALA A 137 -26.19 0.44 3.53
N ALA A 138 -26.11 1.04 4.72
CA ALA A 138 -26.04 0.31 5.98
C ALA A 138 -27.40 -0.28 6.43
N GLY A 139 -28.47 -0.13 5.63
CA GLY A 139 -29.82 -0.59 5.98
C GLY A 139 -30.46 0.21 7.12
N LEU A 140 -29.87 1.36 7.50
CA LEU A 140 -30.28 2.17 8.64
C LEU A 140 -31.43 3.14 8.33
N HIS A 141 -31.91 3.16 7.08
CA HIS A 141 -32.96 4.06 6.61
C HIS A 141 -34.39 3.50 6.81
N ALA A 142 -34.54 2.21 7.12
CA ALA A 142 -35.82 1.49 7.00
C ALA A 142 -36.49 1.06 8.33
N SER A 143 -35.85 1.28 9.48
CA SER A 143 -36.41 0.92 10.80
C SER A 143 -36.04 1.96 11.86
N PRO A 144 -36.93 2.33 12.80
CA PRO A 144 -36.57 3.22 13.90
C PRO A 144 -35.45 2.59 14.72
N MET A 145 -34.25 3.14 14.56
CA MET A 145 -33.08 2.79 15.36
C MET A 145 -33.19 3.40 16.75
N ALA A 146 -32.57 2.74 17.75
CA ALA A 146 -32.23 3.42 18.99
C ALA A 146 -31.24 4.55 18.66
N ALA A 147 -31.44 5.74 19.22
CA ALA A 147 -30.63 6.94 18.93
C ALA A 147 -29.12 6.67 19.01
N ASP A 148 -28.70 5.84 19.97
CA ASP A 148 -27.29 5.47 20.19
C ASP A 148 -26.64 4.81 18.97
N ARG A 149 -27.37 3.97 18.22
CA ARG A 149 -26.85 3.31 17.01
C ARG A 149 -26.65 4.29 15.86
N VAL A 150 -27.52 5.29 15.74
CA VAL A 150 -27.38 6.35 14.74
C VAL A 150 -26.17 7.21 15.06
N VAL A 151 -26.00 7.60 16.33
CA VAL A 151 -24.85 8.39 16.79
C VAL A 151 -23.53 7.66 16.53
N ALA A 152 -23.43 6.37 16.89
CA ALA A 152 -22.22 5.58 16.65
C ALA A 152 -21.89 5.47 15.15
N PHE A 153 -22.89 5.23 14.31
CA PHE A 153 -22.69 5.15 12.86
C PHE A 153 -22.25 6.48 12.25
N MET A 154 -22.86 7.59 12.69
CA MET A 154 -22.46 8.93 12.26
C MET A 154 -21.02 9.25 12.69
N ASP A 155 -20.59 8.83 13.88
CA ASP A 155 -19.21 9.03 14.32
C ASP A 155 -18.22 8.21 13.48
N HIS A 156 -18.58 6.98 13.10
CA HIS A 156 -17.77 6.19 12.17
C HIS A 156 -17.62 6.87 10.80
N ILE A 157 -18.72 7.41 10.24
CA ILE A 157 -18.65 8.18 8.98
C ILE A 157 -17.76 9.41 9.14
N ARG A 158 -17.93 10.15 10.24
CA ARG A 158 -17.14 11.36 10.52
C ARG A 158 -15.64 11.04 10.59
N ILE A 159 -15.26 10.00 11.33
CA ILE A 159 -13.86 9.56 11.44
C ILE A 159 -13.33 9.17 10.06
N PHE A 160 -14.12 8.44 9.26
CA PHE A 160 -13.72 8.01 7.93
C PHE A 160 -13.50 9.18 6.97
N GLN A 161 -14.44 10.14 6.95
CA GLN A 161 -14.32 11.39 6.20
C GLN A 161 -13.07 12.17 6.62
N GLU A 162 -12.80 12.27 7.92
CA GLU A 162 -11.64 12.97 8.45
C GLU A 162 -10.31 12.35 7.96
N GLN A 163 -10.22 11.01 7.92
CA GLN A 163 -9.02 10.34 7.39
C GLN A 163 -8.81 10.62 5.90
N VAL A 164 -9.88 10.55 5.10
CA VAL A 164 -9.81 10.82 3.66
C VAL A 164 -9.44 12.28 3.40
N GLU A 165 -10.00 13.22 4.14
CA GLU A 165 -9.70 14.65 3.96
C GLU A 165 -8.27 14.99 4.35
N LYS A 166 -7.73 14.38 5.41
CA LYS A 166 -6.31 14.53 5.80
C LYS A 166 -5.37 14.06 4.69
N LEU A 167 -5.64 12.90 4.08
CA LEU A 167 -4.84 12.38 2.97
C LEU A 167 -4.94 13.29 1.74
N LYS A 168 -6.12 13.85 1.44
CA LYS A 168 -6.30 14.81 0.34
C LYS A 168 -5.57 16.13 0.58
N ALA A 169 -5.63 16.66 1.80
CA ALA A 169 -4.96 17.91 2.18
C ALA A 169 -3.42 17.79 2.10
N LEU A 170 -2.89 16.59 2.27
CA LEU A 170 -1.47 16.30 2.09
C LEU A 170 -1.05 16.12 0.62
N HIS A 171 -2.00 16.13 -0.33
CA HIS A 171 -1.74 15.90 -1.75
C HIS A 171 -0.98 14.60 -2.04
N VAL A 172 -1.29 13.53 -1.30
CA VAL A 172 -0.61 12.24 -1.41
C VAL A 172 -0.66 11.72 -2.85
N ASP A 173 0.50 11.43 -3.42
CA ASP A 173 0.62 10.91 -4.78
C ASP A 173 0.49 9.37 -4.85
N SER A 174 0.45 8.81 -6.07
CA SER A 174 0.27 7.36 -6.25
C SER A 174 1.40 6.51 -5.67
N ALA A 175 2.64 7.01 -5.70
CA ALA A 175 3.79 6.30 -5.16
C ALA A 175 3.73 6.32 -3.64
N GLU A 176 3.39 7.46 -3.05
CA GLU A 176 3.19 7.60 -1.61
C GLU A 176 2.06 6.71 -1.11
N TYR A 177 0.91 6.64 -1.80
CA TYR A 177 -0.16 5.68 -1.46
C TYR A 177 0.34 4.23 -1.48
N SER A 178 1.10 3.85 -2.50
CA SER A 178 1.66 2.49 -2.62
C SER A 178 2.61 2.17 -1.46
N CYS A 179 3.45 3.13 -1.08
CA CYS A 179 4.35 3.02 0.07
C CYS A 179 3.58 2.93 1.39
N LEU A 180 2.56 3.78 1.60
CA LEU A 180 1.73 3.77 2.79
C LEU A 180 1.00 2.42 2.95
N LYS A 181 0.45 1.87 1.86
CA LYS A 181 -0.16 0.52 1.87
C LYS A 181 0.86 -0.54 2.28
N ALA A 182 2.09 -0.48 1.79
CA ALA A 182 3.13 -1.44 2.16
C ALA A 182 3.53 -1.32 3.63
N ILE A 183 3.68 -0.10 4.14
CA ILE A 183 3.97 0.17 5.57
C ILE A 183 2.86 -0.39 6.46
N VAL A 184 1.60 -0.13 6.09
CA VAL A 184 0.42 -0.66 6.79
C VAL A 184 0.43 -2.19 6.75
N LEU A 185 0.58 -2.80 5.58
CA LEU A 185 0.52 -4.25 5.41
C LEU A 185 1.58 -5.01 6.20
N PHE A 186 2.80 -4.47 6.28
CA PHE A 186 3.92 -5.08 7.01
C PHE A 186 4.06 -4.55 8.44
N THR A 187 3.01 -3.93 9.00
CA THR A 187 3.02 -3.49 10.39
C THR A 187 2.94 -4.68 11.35
N THR A 188 3.89 -4.76 12.29
CA THR A 188 3.97 -5.82 13.32
C THR A 188 3.23 -5.47 14.62
N GLY A 189 2.40 -4.41 14.60
CA GLY A 189 1.77 -3.80 15.78
C GLY A 189 0.45 -4.46 16.20
N LYS A 190 0.13 -4.37 17.51
CA LYS A 190 -1.18 -4.74 18.09
C LYS A 190 -2.34 -4.14 17.29
N PRO A 191 -3.49 -4.84 17.20
CA PRO A 191 -4.67 -4.36 16.48
C PRO A 191 -4.99 -2.92 16.87
N ARG A 192 -4.92 -2.02 15.90
CA ARG A 192 -5.31 -0.62 16.10
C ARG A 192 -6.82 -0.59 16.35
N LEU A 193 -7.21 0.31 17.22
CA LEU A 193 -8.47 0.44 17.97
C LEU A 193 -9.79 0.18 17.18
N PHE A 194 -9.77 0.16 15.85
CA PHE A 194 -10.92 -0.12 14.99
C PHE A 194 -11.38 -1.58 15.00
N VAL A 195 -10.49 -2.55 15.29
CA VAL A 195 -10.86 -3.99 15.32
C VAL A 195 -11.54 -4.39 16.63
N LEU A 196 -11.28 -3.68 17.73
CA LEU A 196 -11.86 -4.01 19.04
C LEU A 196 -13.30 -3.48 19.25
N SER A 197 -13.84 -2.70 18.30
CA SER A 197 -15.24 -2.25 18.35
C SER A 197 -16.19 -3.17 17.55
N ALA A 198 -15.65 -4.18 16.87
CA ALA A 198 -16.42 -5.07 15.97
C ALA A 198 -16.49 -6.53 16.43
N ASN A 199 -16.15 -6.82 17.69
CA ASN A 199 -16.27 -8.16 18.29
C ASN A 199 -16.96 -8.07 19.65
#